data_AF-A0A383BRK1-F1
#
_entry.id   AF-A0A383BRK1-F1
#
_cell.length_a   1.000
_cell.length_b   1.000
_cell.length_c   1.000
_cell.angle_alpha   90.00
_cell.angle_beta   90.00
_cell.angle_gamma   90.00
#
_symmetry.space_group_name_H-M   'P 1'
#
loop_
_entity.id
_entity.type
_entity.pdbx_description
1 polymer ?
#
loop_
_entity_poly.entity_id
_entity_poly.type
_entity_poly.pdbx_seq_one_letter_code
_entity_poly.pdbx_strand_id
1 'polypeptide(L)' 'MGDLMHALPALTDASQEIKGIKFDWVVDKKFSEIPKWHPAVNQIIETEHREWRKHLFKLKTR' A
#
# COMPACT_ATOMS: atom_id res chain seq x y z
N MET A 1 6.03 -9.16 0.17
CA MET A 1 4.88 -9.43 -0.72
C MET A 1 3.81 -10.17 0.06
N GLY A 2 4.18 -11.21 0.83
CA GLY A 2 3.25 -11.89 1.76
C GLY A 2 2.52 -10.94 2.72
N ASP A 3 3.21 -9.95 3.27
CA ASP A 3 2.61 -9.01 4.24
C ASP A 3 1.43 -8.20 3.69
N LEU A 4 1.41 -7.91 2.38
CA LEU A 4 0.29 -7.19 1.74
C LEU A 4 -0.93 -8.10 1.57
N MET A 5 -0.71 -9.38 1.22
CA MET A 5 -1.79 -10.34 1.05
C MET A 5 -2.46 -10.69 2.38
N HIS A 6 -1.68 -10.78 3.45
CA HIS A 6 -2.20 -11.06 4.79
C HIS A 6 -2.98 -9.88 5.40
N ALA A 7 -2.84 -8.67 4.87
CA ALA A 7 -3.62 -7.52 5.31
C ALA A 7 -5.05 -7.52 4.71
N LEU A 8 -5.29 -8.17 3.57
CA LEU A 8 -6.61 -8.20 2.93
C LEU A 8 -7.71 -8.84 3.82
N PRO A 9 -7.49 -10.00 4.48
CA PRO A 9 -8.42 -10.52 5.47
C PRO A 9 -8.73 -9.53 6.59
N ALA A 10 -7.72 -8.81 7.09
CA ALA A 10 -7.93 -7.84 8.17
C ALA A 10 -8.83 -6.66 7.73
N LEU A 11 -8.73 -6.21 6.48
CA LEU A 11 -9.65 -5.21 5.93
C LEU A 11 -11.07 -5.76 5.77
N THR A 12 -11.19 -7.05 5.47
CA THR A 12 -12.49 -7.73 5.37
C THR A 12 -13.16 -7.77 6.73
N ASP A 13 -12.44 -8.22 7.76
CA ASP A 13 -12.93 -8.30 9.14
C ASP A 13 -13.37 -6.92 9.65
N ALA A 14 -12.54 -5.90 9.43
CA ALA A 14 -12.88 -4.53 9.82
C ALA A 14 -14.10 -3.98 9.07
N SER A 15 -14.26 -4.32 7.78
CA SER A 15 -15.43 -3.92 6.98
C SER A 15 -16.71 -4.66 7.37
N GLN A 16 -16.61 -5.84 7.97
CA GLN A 16 -17.76 -6.58 8.49
C GLN A 16 -18.23 -5.98 9.82
N GLU A 17 -17.31 -5.62 10.71
CA GLU A 17 -17.62 -5.04 12.01
C GLU A 17 -18.08 -3.57 11.90
N ILE A 18 -17.41 -2.78 11.06
CA ILE A 18 -17.67 -1.35 10.89
C ILE A 18 -18.20 -1.10 9.48
N LYS A 19 -19.53 -1.06 9.35
CA LYS A 19 -20.19 -0.81 8.06
C LYS A 19 -19.77 0.55 7.49
N GLY A 20 -19.22 0.53 6.28
CA GLY A 20 -18.83 1.73 5.53
C GLY A 20 -17.45 2.30 5.87
N ILE A 21 -16.65 1.58 6.66
CA ILE A 21 -15.23 1.93 6.86
C ILE A 21 -14.50 1.95 5.51
N LYS A 22 -13.58 2.91 5.38
CA LYS A 22 -12.75 3.09 4.19
C LYS A 22 -11.29 3.14 4.60
N PHE A 23 -10.43 2.60 3.75
CA PHE A 23 -9.00 2.54 3.97
C PHE A 23 -8.25 3.25 2.86
N ASP A 24 -7.31 4.10 3.24
CA ASP A 24 -6.31 4.64 2.33
C ASP A 24 -5.01 3.86 2.53
N TRP A 25 -4.43 3.37 1.43
CA TRP A 25 -3.34 2.40 1.48
C TRP A 25 -2.09 2.95 0.79
N VAL A 26 -1.01 3.10 1.58
CA VAL A 26 0.32 3.45 1.07
C VAL A 26 1.08 2.18 0.65
N VAL A 27 1.48 2.09 -0.62
CA VAL A 27 2.14 0.89 -1.14
C VAL A 27 3.25 1.25 -2.13
N ASP A 28 4.24 0.36 -2.28
CA ASP A 28 5.24 0.51 -3.34
C ASP A 28 4.57 0.37 -4.71
N LYS A 29 4.99 1.18 -5.68
CA LYS A 29 4.44 1.17 -7.05
C LYS A 29 4.40 -0.22 -7.69
N LYS A 30 5.36 -1.11 -7.36
CA LYS A 30 5.38 -2.49 -7.87
C LYS A 30 4.22 -3.36 -7.39
N PHE A 31 3.52 -2.95 -6.33
CA PHE A 31 2.44 -3.71 -5.71
C PHE A 31 1.14 -2.91 -5.63
N SER A 32 1.00 -1.82 -6.39
CA SER A 32 -0.19 -0.95 -6.33
C SER A 32 -1.48 -1.61 -6.84
N GLU A 33 -1.37 -2.76 -7.50
CA GLU A 33 -2.51 -3.55 -7.94
C GLU A 33 -3.17 -4.35 -6.80
N ILE A 34 -2.42 -4.75 -5.76
CA ILE A 34 -2.94 -5.62 -4.69
C ILE A 34 -4.06 -4.93 -3.88
N PRO A 35 -3.89 -3.68 -3.39
CA PRO A 35 -4.95 -3.01 -2.64
C PRO A 35 -6.22 -2.75 -3.47
N LYS A 36 -6.13 -2.69 -4.81
CA LYS A 36 -7.29 -2.47 -5.70
C LYS A 36 -8.28 -3.62 -5.66
N TRP A 37 -7.87 -4.80 -5.20
CA TRP A 37 -8.74 -5.98 -5.15
C TRP A 37 -9.76 -5.93 -4.00
N HIS A 38 -9.59 -5.03 -3.02
CA HIS A 38 -10.48 -4.95 -1.87
C HIS A 38 -11.42 -3.73 -1.94
N PRO A 39 -12.75 -3.91 -1.85
CA PRO A 39 -13.73 -2.83 -2.06
C PRO A 39 -13.70 -1.75 -0.97
N ALA A 40 -13.19 -2.07 0.23
CA ALA A 40 -13.03 -1.08 1.30
C ALA A 40 -11.82 -0.14 1.11
N VAL A 41 -11.00 -0.35 0.07
CA VAL A 41 -9.88 0.55 -0.25
C VAL A 41 -10.38 1.71 -1.09
N ASN A 42 -10.21 2.93 -0.58
CA ASN A 42 -10.71 4.15 -1.20
C ASN A 42 -9.62 4.87 -2.00
N GLN A 43 -8.45 5.09 -1.40
CA GLN A 43 -7.32 5.72 -2.07
C GLN A 43 -6.06 4.85 -1.97
N ILE A 44 -5.31 4.78 -3.07
CA ILE A 44 -4.00 4.13 -3.10
C ILE A 44 -2.94 5.20 -3.29
N ILE A 45 -2.02 5.28 -2.34
CA ILE A 45 -0.91 6.21 -2.35
C ILE A 45 0.32 5.43 -2.80
N GLU A 46 0.61 5.51 -4.10
CA GLU A 46 1.78 4.86 -4.69
C GLU A 46 3.06 5.60 -4.29
N THR A 47 4.05 4.86 -3.80
CA THR A 47 5.34 5.41 -3.39
C THR A 47 6.50 4.63 -4.02
N GLU A 48 7.61 5.30 -4.30
CA GLU A 48 8.84 4.67 -4.83
C GLU A 48 9.92 4.51 -3.74
N HIS A 49 9.50 4.28 -2.49
CA HIS A 49 10.38 4.28 -1.32
C HIS A 49 11.55 3.26 -1.41
N ARG A 50 11.41 2.19 -2.19
CA ARG A 50 12.52 1.27 -2.49
C ARG A 50 13.60 1.90 -3.37
N GLU A 51 13.22 2.73 -4.34
CA GLU A 51 14.16 3.45 -5.21
C GLU A 51 14.75 4.68 -4.52
N TRP A 52 13.99 5.33 -3.63
CA TRP A 52 14.50 6.42 -2.79
C TRP A 52 15.66 5.96 -1.91
N ARG A 53 15.57 4.79 -1.26
CA ARG A 53 16.69 4.23 -0.49
C ARG A 53 17.96 4.02 -1.31
N LYS A 54 17.84 3.68 -2.60
CA LYS A 54 19.00 3.56 -3.51
C LYS A 54 19.57 4.92 -3.93
N HIS A 55 18.73 5.95 -4.01
CA HIS A 55 19.13 7.28 -4.47
C HIS A 55 19.47 8.26 -3.34
N LEU A 56 19.09 7.96 -2.08
CA LEU A 56 19.45 8.77 -0.91
C LEU A 56 20.97 8.85 -0.70
N PHE A 57 21.74 7.87 -1.20
CA PHE A 57 23.21 7.87 -1.16
C PHE A 57 23.88 8.26 -2.49
N LYS A 58 23.12 8.60 -3.54
CA LYS A 58 23.71 9.29 -4.70
C LYS A 58 23.94 10.75 -4.33
N LEU A 59 25.03 11.00 -3.61
CA LEU A 59 25.67 12.30 -3.60
C LEU A 59 25.81 12.73 -5.07
N LYS A 60 25.24 13.89 -5.40
CA LYS A 60 25.52 14.59 -6.67
C LYS A 60 27.03 14.81 -6.72
N THR A 61 27.76 13.90 -7.35
CA THR A 61 29.11 14.21 -7.84
C THR A 61 28.91 15.16 -9.01
N ARG A 62 29.40 16.37 -8.78
CA ARG A 62 29.31 17.55 -9.64
C ARG A 62 30.14 17.39 -10.90
#